data_AF-A0A1C6K7L2-F1
#
_entry.id   AF-A0A1C6K7L2-F1
#
_cell.length_a   1.000
_cell.length_b   1.000
_cell.length_c   1.000
_cell.angle_alpha   90.00
_cell.angle_beta   90.00
_cell.angle_gamma   90.00
#
_symmetry.space_group_name_H-M   'P 1'
#
loop_
_entity.id
_entity.type
_entity.pdbx_description
1 polymer ?
#
loop_
_entity_poly.entity_id
_entity_poly.type
_entity_poly.pdbx_seq_one_letter_code
_entity_poly.pdbx_strand_id
1 'polypeptide(L)'
;MTEENYNYRTSQALLRNQFPGNGKLKIPIIPMFQEKPGDFDDLLLIGFDKTHLEDQNHLDRMVHFFLYDYRFERVWKHPDNDVEKLSRYRAVLSPDFSMYLEMAPVMQIYNVFRNRWCGAYWASKGIRVIPAVNWGDESTFDFCFEGIEKGSVVAVSTYMATEHDNCCDQKEWFIAGYDEMLRRIEPEKIICYNTPFPEMQGNIIYVDYERSFRGEDLDAFKIGSTSSGDRDTIEPYLIGKGGGSAYGADWKPNPKKPNDWKFLGNPGDINQTYNKHGELYETHIGPDGKADYEIHHSDHGNPGEHVNPHAHEIIWTPTGPSFNPMDMPLKRFIQRKEIVSMTPLIPANTPEQNQFVSISDFKWCVDKGGEIDFIWDGKEYGISHSRGRIIAYLWGQPDTTQYFATADDVLNYMVGSDRLRDVITQVTVLDRTI
;
A
#
# COMPACT_ATOMS: atom_id res chain seq x y z
N MET A 1 -13.49 -34.84 31.80
CA MET A 1 -13.71 -33.77 30.80
C MET A 1 -15.16 -33.34 30.94
N THR A 2 -15.47 -32.05 31.00
CA THR A 2 -16.88 -31.58 31.00
C THR A 2 -17.48 -31.71 29.60
N GLU A 3 -18.81 -31.79 29.51
CA GLU A 3 -19.52 -31.80 28.24
C GLU A 3 -19.24 -30.53 27.42
N GLU A 4 -19.21 -29.37 28.07
CA GLU A 4 -18.79 -28.09 27.49
C GLU A 4 -17.38 -28.15 26.89
N ASN A 5 -16.39 -28.72 27.62
CA ASN A 5 -15.03 -28.89 27.10
C ASN A 5 -14.96 -29.91 25.96
N TYR A 6 -15.85 -30.92 25.92
CA TYR A 6 -15.95 -31.82 24.77
C TYR A 6 -16.51 -31.07 23.57
N ASN A 7 -17.68 -30.44 23.70
CA ASN A 7 -18.38 -29.70 22.65
C ASN A 7 -17.52 -28.57 22.06
N TYR A 8 -16.78 -27.82 22.88
CA TYR A 8 -15.84 -26.82 22.39
C TYR A 8 -14.70 -27.45 21.58
N ARG A 9 -14.07 -28.51 22.10
CA ARG A 9 -12.93 -29.19 21.47
C ARG A 9 -13.30 -29.99 20.22
N THR A 10 -14.55 -30.40 20.07
CA THR A 10 -15.08 -31.08 18.87
C THR A 10 -15.82 -30.13 17.93
N SER A 11 -15.94 -28.84 18.28
CA SER A 11 -16.61 -27.86 17.44
C SER A 11 -15.87 -27.66 16.11
N GLN A 12 -16.63 -27.61 15.03
CA GLN A 12 -16.08 -27.36 13.69
C GLN A 12 -15.53 -25.93 13.54
N ALA A 13 -16.04 -24.99 14.33
CA ALA A 13 -15.50 -23.64 14.43
C ALA A 13 -14.05 -23.61 14.96
N LEU A 14 -13.68 -24.54 15.86
CA LEU A 14 -12.31 -24.71 16.37
C LEU A 14 -11.47 -25.63 15.47
N LEU A 15 -11.98 -26.82 15.14
CA LEU A 15 -11.19 -27.86 14.47
C LEU A 15 -11.00 -27.63 12.97
N ARG A 16 -11.94 -26.92 12.32
CA ARG A 16 -11.89 -26.58 10.89
C ARG A 16 -11.65 -27.79 9.96
N ASN A 17 -12.09 -28.98 10.37
CA ASN A 17 -11.74 -30.26 9.74
C ASN A 17 -12.90 -30.97 9.03
N GLN A 18 -14.03 -30.28 8.80
CA GLN A 18 -15.20 -30.88 8.13
C GLN A 18 -15.02 -31.14 6.62
N PHE A 19 -13.98 -30.58 5.97
CA PHE A 19 -13.79 -30.65 4.52
C PHE A 19 -12.62 -31.55 4.13
N PRO A 20 -12.74 -32.33 3.03
CA PRO A 20 -11.65 -33.15 2.54
C PRO A 20 -10.51 -32.26 2.02
N GLY A 21 -9.28 -32.70 2.26
CA GLY A 21 -8.07 -32.01 1.82
C GLY A 21 -6.98 -32.99 1.37
N ASN A 22 -6.24 -32.58 0.35
CA ASN A 22 -5.16 -33.36 -0.25
C ASN A 22 -3.82 -33.09 0.46
N GLY A 23 -2.77 -33.78 0.01
CA GLY A 23 -1.41 -33.54 0.48
C GLY A 23 -1.17 -33.82 1.97
N LYS A 24 -0.07 -33.24 2.47
CA LYS A 24 0.38 -33.29 3.87
C LYS A 24 -0.35 -32.27 4.74
N LEU A 25 -0.68 -31.11 4.18
CA LEU A 25 -1.27 -29.98 4.89
C LEU A 25 -2.80 -30.10 5.05
N LYS A 26 -3.45 -31.01 4.29
CA LYS A 26 -4.90 -31.22 4.32
C LYS A 26 -5.69 -29.95 4.03
N ILE A 27 -5.16 -29.13 3.11
CA ILE A 27 -5.82 -27.91 2.66
C ILE A 27 -7.16 -28.29 1.99
N PRO A 28 -8.29 -27.72 2.44
CA PRO A 28 -9.61 -28.05 1.92
C PRO A 28 -9.72 -27.86 0.40
N ILE A 29 -10.50 -28.71 -0.25
CA ILE A 29 -10.77 -28.58 -1.69
C ILE A 29 -11.98 -27.65 -1.89
N ILE A 30 -11.80 -26.57 -2.66
CA ILE A 30 -12.92 -25.82 -3.23
C ILE A 30 -13.40 -26.58 -4.48
N PRO A 31 -14.68 -27.02 -4.55
CA PRO A 31 -15.19 -27.74 -5.72
C PRO A 31 -15.15 -26.90 -7.00
N MET A 32 -14.88 -27.52 -8.15
CA MET A 32 -14.90 -26.85 -9.46
C MET A 32 -16.18 -26.03 -9.70
N PHE A 33 -16.00 -24.77 -10.08
CA PHE A 33 -17.09 -23.86 -10.43
C PHE A 33 -17.91 -24.39 -11.61
N GLN A 34 -19.20 -24.62 -11.37
CA GLN A 34 -20.13 -25.03 -12.42
C GLN A 34 -20.70 -23.78 -13.12
N GLU A 35 -20.14 -23.46 -14.29
CA GLU A 35 -20.57 -22.33 -15.13
C GLU A 35 -22.02 -22.47 -15.59
N LYS A 36 -22.69 -21.33 -15.70
CA LYS A 36 -24.00 -21.15 -16.32
C LYS A 36 -23.86 -20.13 -17.46
N PRO A 37 -24.68 -20.23 -18.53
CA PRO A 37 -24.69 -19.23 -19.59
C PRO A 37 -24.84 -17.80 -19.03
N GLY A 38 -23.95 -16.90 -19.46
CA GLY A 38 -23.95 -15.51 -19.01
C GLY A 38 -23.38 -15.27 -17.60
N ASP A 39 -22.53 -16.15 -17.07
CA ASP A 39 -21.75 -15.84 -15.85
C ASP A 39 -20.58 -14.88 -16.10
N PHE A 40 -19.98 -14.95 -17.28
CA PHE A 40 -18.76 -14.23 -17.64
C PHE A 40 -18.99 -13.13 -18.69
N ASP A 41 -20.21 -13.00 -19.20
CA ASP A 41 -20.61 -11.94 -20.13
C ASP A 41 -20.58 -10.58 -19.40
N ASP A 42 -19.79 -9.63 -19.92
CA ASP A 42 -19.59 -8.29 -19.33
C ASP A 42 -19.28 -8.30 -17.80
N LEU A 43 -18.51 -9.29 -17.35
CA LEU A 43 -18.25 -9.53 -15.92
C LEU A 43 -17.76 -8.28 -15.17
N LEU A 44 -18.55 -7.87 -14.17
CA LEU A 44 -18.15 -6.89 -13.16
C LEU A 44 -18.05 -7.56 -11.79
N LEU A 45 -17.11 -7.06 -10.97
CA LEU A 45 -16.94 -7.48 -9.59
C LEU A 45 -17.46 -6.39 -8.63
N ILE A 46 -17.70 -6.79 -7.37
CA ILE A 46 -18.00 -5.88 -6.26
C ILE A 46 -17.18 -6.25 -5.02
N GLY A 47 -16.52 -5.27 -4.42
CA GLY A 47 -15.72 -5.49 -3.20
C GLY A 47 -16.62 -5.95 -2.06
N PHE A 48 -16.20 -6.97 -1.31
CA PHE A 48 -16.94 -7.49 -0.15
C PHE A 48 -17.33 -6.41 0.87
N ASP A 49 -16.50 -5.38 1.04
CA ASP A 49 -16.73 -4.22 1.90
C ASP A 49 -17.86 -3.29 1.40
N LYS A 50 -18.27 -3.41 0.14
CA LYS A 50 -19.43 -2.71 -0.47
C LYS A 50 -20.69 -3.57 -0.56
N THR A 51 -20.66 -4.80 -0.04
CA THR A 51 -21.82 -5.70 -0.04
C THR A 51 -22.70 -5.52 1.20
N HIS A 52 -24.01 -5.39 0.98
CA HIS A 52 -25.01 -5.22 2.04
C HIS A 52 -26.13 -6.26 1.90
N LEU A 53 -26.78 -6.64 3.01
CA LEU A 53 -27.86 -7.64 2.97
C LEU A 53 -29.08 -7.11 2.19
N GLU A 54 -29.22 -5.79 2.13
CA GLU A 54 -30.31 -5.04 1.49
C GLU A 54 -30.05 -4.71 0.01
N ASP A 55 -28.85 -5.01 -0.54
CA ASP A 55 -28.47 -4.63 -1.92
C ASP A 55 -29.47 -5.18 -2.97
N GLN A 56 -29.83 -4.38 -3.96
CA GLN A 56 -30.73 -4.75 -5.06
C GLN A 56 -30.11 -4.53 -6.45
N ASN A 57 -28.98 -3.83 -6.53
CA ASN A 57 -28.50 -3.23 -7.79
C ASN A 57 -27.27 -3.94 -8.38
N HIS A 58 -26.60 -4.80 -7.60
CA HIS A 58 -25.34 -5.44 -8.01
C HIS A 58 -25.35 -6.97 -7.84
N LEU A 59 -26.53 -7.58 -7.69
CA LEU A 59 -26.69 -9.01 -7.42
C LEU A 59 -26.24 -9.89 -8.61
N ASP A 60 -26.16 -9.30 -9.79
CA ASP A 60 -25.60 -9.87 -11.02
C ASP A 60 -24.06 -9.94 -11.00
N ARG A 61 -23.38 -9.18 -10.13
CA ARG A 61 -21.91 -9.19 -10.00
C ARG A 61 -21.41 -10.36 -9.17
N MET A 62 -20.11 -10.66 -9.28
CA MET A 62 -19.44 -11.56 -8.35
C MET A 62 -18.71 -10.77 -7.24
N VAL A 63 -18.77 -11.28 -6.00
CA VAL A 63 -18.10 -10.64 -4.86
C VAL A 63 -16.61 -10.98 -4.84
N HIS A 64 -15.73 -9.98 -4.74
CA HIS A 64 -14.28 -10.19 -4.63
C HIS A 64 -13.71 -9.75 -3.27
N PHE A 65 -12.54 -10.32 -2.97
CA PHE A 65 -11.78 -10.08 -1.74
C PHE A 65 -10.37 -9.53 -2.00
N PHE A 66 -10.09 -9.05 -3.22
CA PHE A 66 -8.90 -8.26 -3.56
C PHE A 66 -8.95 -6.89 -2.84
N LEU A 67 -8.76 -6.94 -1.53
CA LEU A 67 -8.97 -5.91 -0.52
C LEU A 67 -7.94 -6.16 0.59
N TYR A 68 -7.82 -5.25 1.54
CA TYR A 68 -7.00 -5.52 2.73
C TYR A 68 -7.68 -6.54 3.66
N ASP A 69 -6.92 -7.53 4.15
CA ASP A 69 -7.39 -8.60 5.05
C ASP A 69 -8.35 -8.10 6.14
N TYR A 70 -8.05 -6.97 6.79
CA TYR A 70 -8.89 -6.42 7.87
C TYR A 70 -10.34 -6.12 7.45
N ARG A 71 -10.61 -5.84 6.16
CA ARG A 71 -11.97 -5.57 5.64
C ARG A 71 -12.84 -6.84 5.63
N PHE A 72 -12.21 -8.02 5.57
CA PHE A 72 -12.92 -9.30 5.48
C PHE A 72 -12.50 -10.36 6.50
N GLU A 73 -11.54 -10.12 7.39
CA GLU A 73 -11.08 -11.04 8.45
C GLU A 73 -12.25 -11.66 9.27
N ARG A 74 -13.38 -10.96 9.37
CA ARG A 74 -14.62 -11.49 9.97
C ARG A 74 -15.13 -12.78 9.32
N VAL A 75 -14.91 -13.01 8.02
CA VAL A 75 -15.36 -14.24 7.33
C VAL A 75 -14.63 -15.49 7.82
N TRP A 76 -13.38 -15.35 8.28
CA TRP A 76 -12.67 -16.45 8.91
C TRP A 76 -13.20 -16.71 10.33
N LYS A 77 -13.40 -15.64 11.11
CA LYS A 77 -13.81 -15.70 12.53
C LYS A 77 -15.26 -16.13 12.71
N HIS A 78 -16.17 -15.65 11.86
CA HIS A 78 -17.61 -15.85 11.92
C HIS A 78 -18.18 -16.19 10.52
N PRO A 79 -17.83 -17.36 9.96
CA PRO A 79 -18.08 -17.69 8.56
C PRO A 79 -19.58 -17.79 8.18
N ASP A 80 -20.47 -17.95 9.17
CA ASP A 80 -21.92 -17.97 8.96
C ASP A 80 -22.53 -16.57 8.73
N ASN A 81 -21.94 -15.51 9.30
CA ASN A 81 -22.58 -14.18 9.38
C ASN A 81 -22.85 -13.55 8.01
N ASP A 82 -21.98 -13.78 7.03
CA ASP A 82 -22.10 -13.23 5.68
C ASP A 82 -22.75 -14.21 4.68
N VAL A 83 -23.13 -15.45 5.08
CA VAL A 83 -23.65 -16.49 4.15
C VAL A 83 -24.93 -16.04 3.44
N GLU A 84 -25.92 -15.52 4.17
CA GLU A 84 -27.19 -15.08 3.60
C GLU A 84 -26.95 -14.00 2.54
N LYS A 85 -26.22 -12.94 2.90
CA LYS A 85 -25.82 -11.85 2.00
C LYS A 85 -25.07 -12.36 0.78
N LEU A 86 -24.02 -13.16 0.97
CA LEU A 86 -23.17 -13.67 -0.11
C LEU A 86 -23.94 -14.59 -1.08
N SER A 87 -24.94 -15.34 -0.60
CA SER A 87 -25.77 -16.21 -1.43
C SER A 87 -26.66 -15.48 -2.44
N ARG A 88 -26.83 -14.15 -2.29
CA ARG A 88 -27.66 -13.31 -3.19
C ARG A 88 -26.93 -12.87 -4.46
N TYR A 89 -25.60 -12.95 -4.49
CA TYR A 89 -24.76 -12.53 -5.63
C TYR A 89 -24.52 -13.69 -6.62
N ARG A 90 -24.20 -13.39 -7.88
CA ARG A 90 -24.01 -14.39 -8.97
C ARG A 90 -23.01 -15.48 -8.63
N ALA A 91 -21.89 -15.09 -8.01
CA ALA A 91 -20.86 -15.96 -7.45
C ALA A 91 -19.98 -15.16 -6.47
N VAL A 92 -19.06 -15.85 -5.79
CA VAL A 92 -18.18 -15.27 -4.77
C VAL A 92 -16.77 -15.81 -4.98
N LEU A 93 -15.77 -14.94 -5.05
CA LEU A 93 -14.37 -15.37 -5.00
C LEU A 93 -14.04 -15.83 -3.58
N SER A 94 -13.20 -16.85 -3.40
CA SER A 94 -12.70 -17.19 -2.06
C SER A 94 -11.87 -16.04 -1.48
N PRO A 95 -11.77 -15.90 -0.14
CA PRO A 95 -11.13 -14.73 0.46
C PRO A 95 -9.61 -14.75 0.25
N ASP A 96 -9.09 -13.69 -0.37
CA ASP A 96 -7.69 -13.53 -0.76
C ASP A 96 -6.84 -12.97 0.38
N PHE A 97 -6.57 -13.80 1.40
CA PHE A 97 -5.68 -13.43 2.50
C PHE A 97 -4.25 -13.19 1.99
N SER A 98 -3.67 -12.05 2.36
CA SER A 98 -2.37 -11.55 1.86
C SER A 98 -1.24 -12.59 1.89
N MET A 99 -0.38 -12.58 0.87
CA MET A 99 0.78 -13.46 0.73
C MET A 99 2.03 -12.63 0.43
N TYR A 100 2.67 -12.08 1.47
CA TYR A 100 3.89 -11.29 1.28
C TYR A 100 5.12 -12.15 1.05
N LEU A 101 6.11 -11.62 0.35
CA LEU A 101 7.46 -12.18 0.25
C LEU A 101 8.13 -12.27 1.64
N GLU A 102 7.88 -11.29 2.50
CA GLU A 102 8.46 -11.17 3.84
C GLU A 102 7.70 -11.97 4.92
N MET A 103 6.55 -12.56 4.58
CA MET A 103 5.80 -13.37 5.54
C MET A 103 6.55 -14.67 5.85
N ALA A 104 6.65 -14.99 7.14
CA ALA A 104 7.10 -16.31 7.57
C ALA A 104 6.25 -17.42 6.90
N PRO A 105 6.84 -18.50 6.34
CA PRO A 105 6.10 -19.51 5.58
C PRO A 105 4.92 -20.15 6.31
N VAL A 106 4.95 -20.21 7.66
CA VAL A 106 3.81 -20.68 8.47
C VAL A 106 2.57 -19.78 8.34
N MET A 107 2.75 -18.47 8.17
CA MET A 107 1.66 -17.51 7.94
C MET A 107 1.11 -17.63 6.52
N GLN A 108 1.98 -17.81 5.53
CA GLN A 108 1.58 -18.07 4.14
C GLN A 108 0.73 -19.36 4.05
N ILE A 109 1.20 -20.47 4.64
CA ILE A 109 0.45 -21.74 4.72
C ILE A 109 -0.91 -21.55 5.42
N TYR A 110 -0.94 -20.80 6.53
CA TYR A 110 -2.18 -20.49 7.24
C TYR A 110 -3.14 -19.66 6.37
N ASN A 111 -2.65 -18.69 5.60
CA ASN A 111 -3.47 -17.85 4.73
C ASN A 111 -4.08 -18.64 3.56
N VAL A 112 -3.31 -19.54 2.95
CA VAL A 112 -3.84 -20.50 1.96
C VAL A 112 -4.90 -21.41 2.60
N PHE A 113 -4.67 -21.94 3.80
CA PHE A 113 -5.68 -22.74 4.51
C PHE A 113 -6.96 -21.95 4.78
N ARG A 114 -6.87 -20.71 5.27
CA ARG A 114 -8.03 -19.83 5.53
C ARG A 114 -8.82 -19.55 4.26
N ASN A 115 -8.14 -19.22 3.16
CA ASN A 115 -8.74 -19.00 1.84
C ASN A 115 -9.57 -20.23 1.41
N ARG A 116 -8.92 -21.40 1.34
CA ARG A 116 -9.54 -22.64 0.85
C ARG A 116 -10.65 -23.15 1.78
N TRP A 117 -10.47 -23.04 3.09
CA TRP A 117 -11.49 -23.43 4.06
C TRP A 117 -12.76 -22.57 3.94
N CYS A 118 -12.63 -21.24 3.83
CA CYS A 118 -13.78 -20.37 3.64
C CYS A 118 -14.50 -20.64 2.32
N GLY A 119 -13.75 -20.86 1.23
CA GLY A 119 -14.34 -21.24 -0.05
C GLY A 119 -15.10 -22.58 0.00
N ALA A 120 -14.51 -23.61 0.60
CA ALA A 120 -15.18 -24.90 0.81
C ALA A 120 -16.41 -24.77 1.73
N TYR A 121 -16.33 -23.90 2.74
CA TYR A 121 -17.46 -23.60 3.63
C TYR A 121 -18.64 -23.01 2.87
N TRP A 122 -18.41 -21.95 2.09
CA TRP A 122 -19.45 -21.31 1.30
C TRP A 122 -20.02 -22.22 0.21
N ALA A 123 -19.18 -23.02 -0.46
CA ALA A 123 -19.62 -24.05 -1.38
C ALA A 123 -20.57 -25.07 -0.69
N SER A 124 -20.26 -25.49 0.54
CA SER A 124 -21.14 -26.38 1.33
C SER A 124 -22.49 -25.75 1.73
N LYS A 125 -22.62 -24.42 1.65
CA LYS A 125 -23.87 -23.67 1.86
C LYS A 125 -24.62 -23.38 0.54
N GLY A 126 -24.13 -23.89 -0.60
CA GLY A 126 -24.74 -23.66 -1.91
C GLY A 126 -24.32 -22.36 -2.59
N ILE A 127 -23.38 -21.60 -2.02
CA ILE A 127 -22.78 -20.43 -2.68
C ILE A 127 -21.87 -20.93 -3.80
N ARG A 128 -21.90 -20.25 -4.95
CA ARG A 128 -21.06 -20.58 -6.10
C ARG A 128 -19.71 -19.90 -5.91
N VAL A 129 -18.67 -20.69 -5.65
CA VAL A 129 -17.34 -20.17 -5.28
C VAL A 129 -16.35 -20.34 -6.42
N ILE A 130 -15.53 -19.32 -6.67
CA ILE A 130 -14.34 -19.39 -7.53
C ILE A 130 -13.10 -19.19 -6.65
N PRO A 131 -12.08 -20.06 -6.68
CA PRO A 131 -10.85 -19.85 -5.92
C PRO A 131 -10.08 -18.60 -6.37
N ALA A 132 -9.85 -17.68 -5.43
CA ALA A 132 -8.81 -16.65 -5.57
C ALA A 132 -7.43 -17.27 -5.31
N VAL A 133 -6.46 -16.99 -6.18
CA VAL A 133 -5.11 -17.57 -6.17
C VAL A 133 -4.09 -16.46 -5.97
N ASN A 134 -3.15 -16.72 -5.07
CA ASN A 134 -2.12 -15.79 -4.63
C ASN A 134 -0.92 -16.61 -4.13
N TRP A 135 0.28 -16.04 -4.20
CA TRP A 135 1.56 -16.73 -3.97
C TRP A 135 2.58 -15.78 -3.33
N GLY A 136 3.59 -16.33 -2.67
CA GLY A 136 4.80 -15.59 -2.27
C GLY A 136 5.86 -15.74 -3.36
N ASP A 137 7.08 -16.07 -2.96
CA ASP A 137 8.13 -16.51 -3.89
C ASP A 137 7.94 -17.98 -4.32
N GLU A 138 8.91 -18.52 -5.05
CA GLU A 138 8.92 -19.92 -5.51
C GLU A 138 8.90 -20.94 -4.35
N SER A 139 9.29 -20.55 -3.13
CA SER A 139 9.19 -21.43 -1.96
C SER A 139 7.74 -21.74 -1.57
N THR A 140 6.79 -20.92 -2.04
CA THR A 140 5.35 -21.13 -1.80
C THR A 140 4.67 -22.09 -2.76
N PHE A 141 5.30 -22.38 -3.91
CA PHE A 141 4.69 -23.13 -5.03
C PHE A 141 4.34 -24.58 -4.69
N ASP A 142 4.95 -25.15 -3.64
CA ASP A 142 4.62 -26.47 -3.13
C ASP A 142 3.27 -26.54 -2.39
N PHE A 143 2.69 -25.40 -1.97
CA PHE A 143 1.43 -25.39 -1.22
C PHE A 143 0.39 -24.36 -1.67
N CYS A 144 0.76 -23.23 -2.29
CA CYS A 144 -0.21 -22.16 -2.60
C CYS A 144 -1.31 -22.58 -3.59
N PHE A 145 -1.04 -23.57 -4.43
CA PHE A 145 -2.01 -24.16 -5.37
C PHE A 145 -2.77 -25.38 -4.81
N GLU A 146 -2.49 -25.85 -3.57
CA GLU A 146 -3.30 -26.90 -2.94
C GLU A 146 -4.74 -26.40 -2.69
N GLY A 147 -5.69 -27.34 -2.67
CA GLY A 147 -7.10 -27.07 -2.45
C GLY A 147 -7.87 -26.57 -3.69
N ILE A 148 -7.23 -26.52 -4.86
CA ILE A 148 -7.86 -26.21 -6.15
C ILE A 148 -7.81 -27.43 -7.07
N GLU A 149 -8.94 -27.80 -7.67
CA GLU A 149 -9.02 -28.90 -8.63
C GLU A 149 -8.48 -28.49 -10.01
N LYS A 150 -7.87 -29.44 -10.74
CA LYS A 150 -7.41 -29.16 -12.11
C LYS A 150 -8.57 -28.81 -13.03
N GLY A 151 -8.37 -27.86 -13.94
CA GLY A 151 -9.43 -27.34 -14.81
C GLY A 151 -10.35 -26.31 -14.14
N SER A 152 -10.19 -26.02 -12.84
CA SER A 152 -10.99 -24.98 -12.16
C SER A 152 -10.91 -23.63 -12.86
N VAL A 153 -12.02 -22.90 -12.89
CA VAL A 153 -11.97 -21.44 -13.03
C VAL A 153 -11.24 -20.87 -11.81
N VAL A 154 -10.31 -19.95 -12.03
CA VAL A 154 -9.54 -19.28 -10.97
C VAL A 154 -9.65 -17.76 -11.09
N ALA A 155 -9.34 -17.04 -10.02
CA ALA A 155 -9.22 -15.58 -10.04
C ALA A 155 -7.87 -15.11 -9.49
N VAL A 156 -7.28 -14.11 -10.14
CA VAL A 156 -6.03 -13.44 -9.75
C VAL A 156 -6.20 -11.92 -9.84
N SER A 157 -5.32 -11.17 -9.20
CA SER A 157 -5.30 -9.70 -9.27
C SER A 157 -3.91 -9.20 -9.63
N THR A 158 -3.78 -8.44 -10.71
CA THR A 158 -2.53 -7.75 -11.06
C THR A 158 -2.37 -6.43 -10.30
N TYR A 159 -3.39 -5.96 -9.58
CA TYR A 159 -3.41 -4.61 -8.99
C TYR A 159 -2.18 -4.26 -8.13
N MET A 160 -1.70 -5.18 -7.29
CA MET A 160 -0.50 -4.97 -6.46
C MET A 160 0.82 -5.30 -7.19
N ALA A 161 0.73 -5.96 -8.34
CA ALA A 161 1.86 -6.26 -9.20
C ALA A 161 2.12 -5.16 -10.23
N THR A 162 1.11 -4.39 -10.63
CA THR A 162 1.26 -3.27 -11.58
C THR A 162 1.91 -2.06 -10.90
N GLU A 163 2.72 -1.34 -11.67
CA GLU A 163 3.23 -0.02 -11.32
C GLU A 163 2.14 0.91 -10.77
N HIS A 164 2.44 1.59 -9.67
CA HIS A 164 1.57 2.60 -9.07
C HIS A 164 2.39 3.68 -8.36
N ASP A 165 2.02 4.95 -8.59
CA ASP A 165 2.65 6.15 -8.04
C ASP A 165 4.19 6.16 -8.12
N ASN A 166 4.85 5.90 -6.99
CA ASN A 166 6.30 5.89 -6.84
C ASN A 166 6.90 4.48 -6.76
N CYS A 167 6.12 3.43 -7.02
CA CYS A 167 6.57 2.04 -7.02
C CYS A 167 6.66 1.49 -8.46
N CYS A 168 7.73 0.75 -8.75
CA CYS A 168 7.85 -0.09 -9.93
C CYS A 168 6.71 -1.13 -10.03
N ASP A 169 6.61 -1.81 -11.18
CA ASP A 169 5.87 -3.07 -11.22
C ASP A 169 6.65 -4.21 -10.51
N GLN A 170 5.96 -5.27 -10.15
CA GLN A 170 6.51 -6.54 -9.65
C GLN A 170 6.23 -7.66 -10.66
N LYS A 171 6.32 -7.35 -11.96
CA LYS A 171 5.85 -8.24 -13.03
C LYS A 171 6.57 -9.58 -13.05
N GLU A 172 7.89 -9.60 -12.86
CA GLU A 172 8.68 -10.84 -12.90
C GLU A 172 8.23 -11.83 -11.81
N TRP A 173 8.04 -11.35 -10.58
CA TRP A 173 7.46 -12.12 -9.47
C TRP A 173 6.05 -12.62 -9.79
N PHE A 174 5.18 -11.75 -10.33
CA PHE A 174 3.81 -12.13 -10.66
C PHE A 174 3.77 -13.21 -11.74
N ILE A 175 4.54 -13.04 -12.83
CA ILE A 175 4.57 -13.99 -13.94
C ILE A 175 5.15 -15.35 -13.50
N ALA A 176 6.17 -15.38 -12.65
CA ALA A 176 6.73 -16.64 -12.14
C ALA A 176 5.68 -17.50 -11.41
N GLY A 177 4.89 -16.91 -10.51
CA GLY A 177 3.81 -17.62 -9.83
C GLY A 177 2.59 -17.89 -10.72
N TYR A 178 2.31 -17.01 -11.69
CA TYR A 178 1.26 -17.20 -12.68
C TYR A 178 1.54 -18.40 -13.61
N ASP A 179 2.76 -18.55 -14.10
CA ASP A 179 3.14 -19.67 -14.96
C ASP A 179 3.12 -21.01 -14.21
N GLU A 180 3.54 -21.02 -12.94
CA GLU A 180 3.38 -22.20 -12.08
C GLU A 180 1.90 -22.50 -11.78
N MET A 181 1.06 -21.48 -11.59
CA MET A 181 -0.40 -21.63 -11.47
C MET A 181 -0.98 -22.32 -12.70
N LEU A 182 -0.63 -21.84 -13.91
CA LEU A 182 -1.05 -22.46 -15.17
C LEU A 182 -0.62 -23.94 -15.24
N ARG A 183 0.63 -24.24 -14.86
CA ARG A 183 1.19 -25.60 -14.91
C ARG A 183 0.59 -26.55 -13.87
N ARG A 184 0.19 -26.05 -12.70
CA ARG A 184 -0.36 -26.85 -11.59
C ARG A 184 -1.86 -27.09 -11.72
N ILE A 185 -2.61 -26.05 -12.07
CA ILE A 185 -4.08 -26.04 -12.07
C ILE A 185 -4.63 -26.32 -13.47
N GLU A 186 -3.92 -25.97 -14.54
CA GLU A 186 -4.43 -26.05 -15.92
C GLU A 186 -5.83 -25.41 -16.05
N PRO A 187 -6.02 -24.14 -15.61
CA PRO A 187 -7.34 -23.55 -15.41
C PRO A 187 -8.11 -23.35 -16.72
N GLU A 188 -9.41 -23.66 -16.73
CA GLU A 188 -10.24 -23.48 -17.93
C GLU A 188 -10.46 -22.00 -18.28
N LYS A 189 -10.60 -21.16 -17.24
CA LYS A 189 -10.79 -19.70 -17.33
C LYS A 189 -10.09 -19.01 -16.16
N ILE A 190 -9.58 -17.80 -16.39
CA ILE A 190 -8.81 -17.02 -15.43
C ILE A 190 -9.43 -15.63 -15.34
N ILE A 191 -10.10 -15.30 -14.23
CA ILE A 191 -10.55 -13.94 -13.96
C ILE A 191 -9.32 -13.12 -13.55
N CYS A 192 -8.96 -12.10 -14.33
CA CYS A 192 -7.92 -11.15 -13.97
C CYS A 192 -8.57 -9.84 -13.55
N TYR A 193 -8.46 -9.52 -12.25
CA TYR A 193 -8.85 -8.21 -11.72
C TYR A 193 -7.70 -7.22 -11.90
N ASN A 194 -8.01 -6.03 -12.42
CA ASN A 194 -7.05 -5.08 -13.00
C ASN A 194 -6.40 -5.56 -14.31
N THR A 195 -5.73 -4.64 -15.01
CA THR A 195 -5.12 -4.84 -16.33
C THR A 195 -4.16 -6.04 -16.35
N PRO A 196 -4.37 -7.04 -17.23
CA PRO A 196 -3.45 -8.15 -17.40
C PRO A 196 -2.10 -7.68 -17.97
N PHE A 197 -1.00 -8.30 -17.55
CA PHE A 197 0.28 -8.12 -18.23
C PHE A 197 0.25 -8.76 -19.64
N PRO A 198 0.92 -8.18 -20.64
CA PRO A 198 1.00 -8.75 -22.00
C PRO A 198 1.51 -10.19 -22.06
N GLU A 199 2.33 -10.60 -21.09
CA GLU A 199 2.91 -11.93 -20.97
C GLU A 199 1.92 -12.98 -20.45
N MET A 200 0.81 -12.60 -19.82
CA MET A 200 -0.15 -13.55 -19.23
C MET A 200 -0.83 -14.41 -20.31
N GLN A 201 -0.61 -15.73 -20.24
CA GLN A 201 -1.21 -16.71 -21.14
C GLN A 201 -2.52 -17.31 -20.58
N GLY A 202 -3.30 -17.96 -21.45
CA GLY A 202 -4.51 -18.69 -21.08
C GLY A 202 -5.81 -17.97 -21.46
N ASN A 203 -6.94 -18.48 -20.95
CA ASN A 203 -8.27 -17.95 -21.24
C ASN A 203 -8.66 -16.88 -20.21
N ILE A 204 -8.17 -15.66 -20.42
CA ILE A 204 -8.27 -14.55 -19.46
C ILE A 204 -9.58 -13.78 -19.66
N ILE A 205 -10.37 -13.70 -18.60
CA ILE A 205 -11.51 -12.78 -18.45
C ILE A 205 -10.98 -11.54 -17.73
N TYR A 206 -10.77 -10.46 -18.47
CA TYR A 206 -10.34 -9.18 -17.91
C TYR A 206 -11.50 -8.48 -17.19
N VAL A 207 -11.31 -8.11 -15.93
CA VAL A 207 -12.20 -7.23 -15.16
C VAL A 207 -11.48 -5.91 -14.87
N ASP A 208 -12.04 -4.85 -15.43
CA ASP A 208 -11.61 -3.48 -15.21
C ASP A 208 -11.82 -3.03 -13.74
N TYR A 209 -10.71 -2.62 -13.10
CA TYR A 209 -10.69 -2.15 -11.72
C TYR A 209 -11.51 -0.85 -11.55
N GLU A 210 -11.29 0.13 -12.41
CA GLU A 210 -11.92 1.46 -12.32
C GLU A 210 -13.43 1.40 -12.56
N ARG A 211 -13.89 0.52 -13.46
CA ARG A 211 -15.33 0.26 -13.66
C ARG A 211 -15.98 -0.47 -12.48
N SER A 212 -15.18 -1.10 -11.63
CA SER A 212 -15.61 -1.81 -10.42
C SER A 212 -15.48 -0.96 -9.14
N PHE A 213 -14.73 0.15 -9.17
CA PHE A 213 -14.40 0.98 -8.01
C PHE A 213 -15.17 2.31 -7.98
N ARG A 214 -15.44 2.81 -6.77
CA ARG A 214 -15.80 4.23 -6.51
C ARG A 214 -15.08 4.64 -5.23
N GLY A 215 -14.34 5.75 -5.31
CA GLY A 215 -13.37 6.15 -4.28
C GLY A 215 -13.98 6.43 -2.92
N GLU A 216 -13.21 6.10 -1.87
CA GLU A 216 -13.54 6.38 -0.48
C GLU A 216 -12.27 6.53 0.37
N ASP A 217 -12.40 7.30 1.46
CA ASP A 217 -11.34 7.66 2.40
C ASP A 217 -10.81 6.44 3.18
N LEU A 218 -9.47 6.36 3.30
CA LEU A 218 -8.76 5.28 3.97
C LEU A 218 -8.45 5.58 5.45
N ASP A 219 -8.56 6.82 5.89
CA ASP A 219 -8.08 7.24 7.22
C ASP A 219 -9.00 6.79 8.37
N ALA A 220 -10.27 6.50 8.10
CA ALA A 220 -11.25 6.03 9.09
C ALA A 220 -11.01 4.60 9.65
N PHE A 221 -10.07 3.84 9.07
CA PHE A 221 -9.89 2.40 9.35
C PHE A 221 -8.53 2.04 9.93
N LYS A 222 -7.75 3.02 10.39
CA LYS A 222 -6.58 2.76 11.23
C LYS A 222 -7.06 2.05 12.50
N ILE A 223 -6.55 0.85 12.76
CA ILE A 223 -6.58 0.29 14.11
C ILE A 223 -5.91 1.35 14.98
N GLY A 224 -6.67 1.88 15.95
CA GLY A 224 -6.20 2.99 16.77
C GLY A 224 -4.82 2.67 17.30
N SER A 225 -3.90 3.64 17.20
CA SER A 225 -2.58 3.52 17.80
C SER A 225 -2.77 3.05 19.23
N THR A 226 -2.28 1.85 19.54
CA THR A 226 -2.10 1.47 20.93
C THR A 226 -1.18 2.52 21.50
N SER A 227 -1.69 3.35 22.40
CA SER A 227 -0.92 4.38 23.09
C SER A 227 0.30 3.70 23.70
N SER A 228 1.46 3.88 23.07
CA SER A 228 2.72 3.28 23.48
C SER A 228 3.21 4.02 24.72
N GLY A 229 2.60 3.72 25.86
CA GLY A 229 3.23 3.99 27.14
C GLY A 229 4.55 3.22 27.18
N ASP A 230 5.63 3.93 27.48
CA ASP A 230 7.01 3.47 27.33
C ASP A 230 7.23 2.01 27.76
N ARG A 231 7.50 1.16 26.76
CA ARG A 231 7.99 -0.20 26.91
C ARG A 231 8.91 -0.51 25.75
N ASP A 232 10.07 -1.08 26.04
CA ASP A 232 11.06 -1.50 25.05
C ASP A 232 10.40 -2.41 24.01
N THR A 233 10.11 -1.84 22.85
CA THR A 233 9.47 -2.51 21.72
C THR A 233 10.43 -2.44 20.56
N ILE A 234 10.87 -3.60 20.08
CA ILE A 234 11.87 -3.70 19.01
C ILE A 234 11.18 -3.34 17.68
N GLU A 235 11.72 -2.37 16.94
CA GLU A 235 11.08 -1.69 15.79
C GLU A 235 10.63 -2.49 14.53
N PRO A 236 11.06 -3.74 14.21
CA PRO A 236 10.79 -4.38 12.89
C PRO A 236 9.35 -4.80 12.55
N TYR A 237 8.31 -4.29 13.22
CA TYR A 237 6.95 -4.89 13.21
C TYR A 237 5.84 -4.03 12.60
N LEU A 238 6.14 -3.20 11.59
CA LEU A 238 5.13 -2.44 10.83
C LEU A 238 4.95 -3.03 9.42
N ILE A 239 3.73 -3.47 9.07
CA ILE A 239 3.44 -4.24 7.83
C ILE A 239 2.12 -3.79 7.14
N GLY A 240 2.18 -3.70 5.81
CA GLY A 240 1.07 -3.79 4.82
C GLY A 240 1.55 -4.64 3.63
N LYS A 241 1.00 -4.64 2.40
CA LYS A 241 -0.39 -4.50 1.90
C LYS A 241 -0.56 -5.40 0.64
N GLY A 242 -1.36 -6.47 0.64
CA GLY A 242 -1.64 -7.31 -0.55
C GLY A 242 -0.68 -8.49 -0.83
N GLY A 243 -0.55 -8.89 -2.11
CA GLY A 243 0.46 -9.89 -2.56
C GLY A 243 1.69 -9.20 -3.15
N GLY A 244 2.86 -9.82 -3.03
CA GLY A 244 4.17 -9.25 -3.43
C GLY A 244 4.98 -8.79 -2.21
N SER A 245 5.90 -7.84 -2.38
CA SER A 245 6.61 -7.20 -1.26
C SER A 245 5.64 -6.41 -0.37
N ALA A 246 5.75 -6.63 0.95
CA ALA A 246 5.04 -5.88 1.99
C ALA A 246 5.37 -4.37 1.99
N TYR A 247 6.57 -4.02 1.50
CA TYR A 247 7.05 -2.64 1.41
C TYR A 247 6.66 -1.96 0.09
N GLY A 248 6.04 -2.69 -0.84
CA GLY A 248 5.88 -2.28 -2.24
C GLY A 248 7.08 -2.69 -3.10
N ALA A 249 6.99 -2.42 -4.40
CA ALA A 249 8.11 -2.60 -5.32
C ALA A 249 9.20 -1.55 -5.09
N ASP A 250 10.34 -1.70 -5.77
CA ASP A 250 11.40 -0.68 -5.77
C ASP A 250 10.85 0.71 -6.09
N TRP A 251 11.34 1.71 -5.35
CA TRP A 251 10.96 3.10 -5.57
C TRP A 251 11.47 3.61 -6.93
N LYS A 252 10.64 4.41 -7.60
CA LYS A 252 11.00 5.19 -8.78
C LYS A 252 10.37 6.58 -8.79
N PRO A 253 10.88 7.52 -9.61
CA PRO A 253 10.26 8.82 -9.81
C PRO A 253 8.86 8.67 -10.41
N ASN A 254 7.86 9.35 -9.83
CA ASN A 254 6.50 9.32 -10.36
C ASN A 254 6.42 10.22 -11.62
N PRO A 255 5.98 9.72 -12.79
CA PRO A 255 5.86 10.53 -13.99
C PRO A 255 4.93 11.75 -13.84
N LYS A 256 4.06 11.76 -12.83
CA LYS A 256 3.16 12.87 -12.49
C LYS A 256 3.78 13.90 -11.54
N LYS A 257 4.94 13.62 -10.93
CA LYS A 257 5.71 14.53 -10.07
C LYS A 257 7.13 14.73 -10.65
N PRO A 258 7.34 15.72 -11.54
CA PRO A 258 8.66 15.96 -12.13
C PRO A 258 9.79 16.16 -11.12
N ASN A 259 9.49 16.68 -9.92
CA ASN A 259 10.48 16.92 -8.87
C ASN A 259 11.20 15.63 -8.41
N ASP A 260 10.52 14.47 -8.44
CA ASP A 260 11.07 13.19 -7.97
C ASP A 260 12.32 12.76 -8.75
N TRP A 261 12.49 13.24 -10.00
CA TRP A 261 13.68 12.95 -10.80
C TRP A 261 14.97 13.55 -10.23
N LYS A 262 14.88 14.49 -9.28
CA LYS A 262 16.05 15.03 -8.58
C LYS A 262 16.83 13.97 -7.80
N PHE A 263 16.18 12.88 -7.39
CA PHE A 263 16.78 11.83 -6.57
C PHE A 263 17.63 10.80 -7.32
N LEU A 264 17.66 10.81 -8.66
CA LEU A 264 18.42 9.86 -9.48
C LEU A 264 19.24 10.58 -10.55
N GLY A 265 20.37 10.01 -10.96
CA GLY A 265 21.20 10.57 -12.02
C GLY A 265 22.49 9.78 -12.27
N ASN A 266 23.48 10.42 -12.89
CA ASN A 266 24.83 9.87 -12.98
C ASN A 266 25.61 10.22 -11.69
N PRO A 267 26.54 9.36 -11.25
CA PRO A 267 27.46 9.69 -10.16
C PRO A 267 28.17 11.04 -10.34
N GLY A 268 28.04 11.93 -9.35
CA GLY A 268 28.60 13.27 -9.35
C GLY A 268 27.76 14.33 -10.08
N ASP A 269 26.55 14.00 -10.53
CA ASP A 269 25.55 14.98 -10.95
C ASP A 269 25.08 15.82 -9.74
N ILE A 270 24.88 17.11 -9.97
CA ILE A 270 24.07 17.97 -9.09
C ILE A 270 22.80 18.35 -9.85
N ASN A 271 21.67 17.79 -9.41
CA ASN A 271 20.34 18.11 -9.91
C ASN A 271 19.83 19.37 -9.20
N GLN A 272 19.34 20.36 -9.97
CA GLN A 272 18.85 21.62 -9.41
C GLN A 272 17.32 21.72 -9.53
N THR A 273 16.67 22.10 -8.43
CA THR A 273 15.22 22.39 -8.35
C THR A 273 14.99 23.75 -7.70
N TYR A 274 13.82 24.34 -7.93
CA TYR A 274 13.44 25.63 -7.34
C TYR A 274 12.03 25.57 -6.78
N ASN A 275 11.83 25.97 -5.52
CA ASN A 275 10.50 26.04 -4.92
C ASN A 275 9.68 27.23 -5.46
N LYS A 276 8.46 27.44 -4.93
CA LYS A 276 7.59 28.54 -5.38
C LYS A 276 8.09 29.94 -5.03
N HIS A 277 8.97 30.05 -4.04
CA HIS A 277 9.64 31.29 -3.66
C HIS A 277 10.88 31.60 -4.52
N GLY A 278 11.28 30.66 -5.38
CA GLY A 278 12.49 30.76 -6.20
C GLY A 278 13.77 30.39 -5.45
N GLU A 279 13.64 29.68 -4.34
CA GLU A 279 14.75 29.19 -3.53
C GLU A 279 15.30 27.90 -4.15
N LEU A 280 16.62 27.78 -4.21
CA LEU A 280 17.33 26.70 -4.90
C LEU A 280 17.53 25.50 -3.94
N TYR A 281 17.21 24.31 -4.42
CA TYR A 281 17.69 23.05 -3.82
C TYR A 281 18.65 22.34 -4.79
N GLU A 282 19.77 21.85 -4.25
CA GLU A 282 20.82 21.15 -5.00
C GLU A 282 20.96 19.71 -4.49
N THR A 283 20.42 18.75 -5.24
CA THR A 283 20.49 17.31 -4.93
C THR A 283 21.75 16.71 -5.53
N HIS A 284 22.63 16.13 -4.71
CA HIS A 284 23.85 15.47 -5.17
C HIS A 284 23.65 13.96 -5.36
N ILE A 285 24.11 13.43 -6.50
CA ILE A 285 24.02 12.01 -6.84
C ILE A 285 25.30 11.25 -6.49
N GLY A 286 25.16 10.25 -5.63
CA GLY A 286 26.23 9.36 -5.18
C GLY A 286 26.69 8.31 -6.20
N PRO A 287 27.68 7.48 -5.83
CA PRO A 287 28.34 6.53 -6.73
C PRO A 287 27.46 5.39 -7.26
N ASP A 288 26.29 5.16 -6.67
CA ASP A 288 25.29 4.18 -7.09
C ASP A 288 24.19 4.77 -7.98
N GLY A 289 24.29 6.05 -8.36
CA GLY A 289 23.30 6.76 -9.19
C GLY A 289 22.08 7.27 -8.41
N LYS A 290 22.11 7.22 -7.08
CA LYS A 290 21.06 7.71 -6.18
C LYS A 290 21.51 8.94 -5.40
N ALA A 291 20.58 9.80 -5.03
CA ALA A 291 20.88 10.97 -4.19
C ALA A 291 21.39 10.55 -2.81
N ASP A 292 22.45 11.21 -2.32
CA ASP A 292 22.99 10.97 -0.97
C ASP A 292 22.94 12.20 -0.05
N TYR A 293 22.78 13.41 -0.60
CA TYR A 293 22.40 14.61 0.15
C TYR A 293 21.71 15.65 -0.75
N GLU A 294 20.96 16.57 -0.12
CA GLU A 294 20.38 17.75 -0.75
C GLU A 294 20.75 19.00 0.06
N ILE A 295 21.14 20.08 -0.63
CA ILE A 295 21.46 21.39 -0.04
C ILE A 295 20.29 22.34 -0.30
N HIS A 296 19.74 22.93 0.76
CA HIS A 296 18.68 23.92 0.67
C HIS A 296 19.26 25.33 0.83
N HIS A 297 19.12 26.17 -0.20
CA HIS A 297 19.48 27.60 -0.14
C HIS A 297 18.32 28.46 0.38
N SER A 298 17.67 27.96 1.44
CA SER A 298 16.52 28.55 2.12
C SER A 298 16.72 28.56 3.64
N ASP A 299 15.93 29.37 4.34
CA ASP A 299 15.65 29.23 5.78
C ASP A 299 14.20 28.79 6.07
N HIS A 300 13.44 28.48 5.02
CA HIS A 300 12.02 28.11 5.02
C HIS A 300 11.13 29.12 5.73
N GLY A 301 11.47 30.42 5.63
CA GLY A 301 10.80 31.49 6.35
C GLY A 301 11.02 31.45 7.87
N ASN A 302 11.96 30.61 8.36
CA ASN A 302 12.25 30.38 9.76
C ASN A 302 13.77 30.37 10.09
N PRO A 303 14.47 31.52 9.96
CA PRO A 303 15.90 31.66 10.27
C PRO A 303 16.28 31.45 11.74
N GLY A 304 15.30 31.21 12.63
CA GLY A 304 15.55 30.83 14.02
C GLY A 304 15.81 29.33 14.21
N GLU A 305 15.36 28.51 13.26
CA GLU A 305 15.46 27.05 13.30
C GLU A 305 16.37 26.50 12.19
N HIS A 306 16.28 27.03 10.97
CA HIS A 306 17.15 26.66 9.84
C HIS A 306 18.19 27.73 9.52
N VAL A 307 19.37 27.31 9.06
CA VAL A 307 20.41 28.23 8.54
C VAL A 307 20.41 28.21 7.02
N ASN A 308 20.62 29.36 6.38
CA ASN A 308 20.71 29.44 4.92
C ASN A 308 22.18 29.55 4.46
N PRO A 309 22.73 28.62 3.67
CA PRO A 309 22.16 27.31 3.30
C PRO A 309 22.39 26.23 4.37
N HIS A 310 21.51 25.24 4.40
CA HIS A 310 21.62 24.00 5.19
C HIS A 310 21.58 22.77 4.26
N ALA A 311 21.75 21.57 4.81
CA ALA A 311 21.77 20.35 4.01
C ALA A 311 21.25 19.14 4.79
N HIS A 312 20.57 18.25 4.08
CA HIS A 312 20.05 16.98 4.58
C HIS A 312 20.75 15.82 3.89
N GLU A 313 21.07 14.79 4.66
CA GLU A 313 21.46 13.48 4.13
C GLU A 313 20.21 12.75 3.60
N ILE A 314 20.30 12.11 2.42
CA ILE A 314 19.21 11.33 1.84
C ILE A 314 19.42 9.85 2.19
N ILE A 315 18.51 9.30 2.98
CA ILE A 315 18.53 7.92 3.47
C ILE A 315 17.57 7.08 2.61
N TRP A 316 18.11 6.10 1.89
CA TRP A 316 17.29 5.17 1.11
C TRP A 316 16.74 4.04 1.96
N THR A 317 15.41 3.98 2.00
CA THR A 317 14.63 2.92 2.66
C THR A 317 13.99 2.00 1.62
N PRO A 318 13.44 0.83 1.99
CA PRO A 318 12.70 -0.03 1.06
C PRO A 318 11.56 0.69 0.33
N THR A 319 10.97 1.74 0.92
CA THR A 319 9.89 2.54 0.33
C THR A 319 10.39 3.83 -0.36
N GLY A 320 11.67 3.92 -0.70
CA GLY A 320 12.28 5.10 -1.36
C GLY A 320 13.11 6.02 -0.47
N PRO A 321 13.46 7.22 -0.97
CA PRO A 321 14.30 8.17 -0.25
C PRO A 321 13.61 8.73 1.01
N SER A 322 14.39 9.35 1.87
CA SER A 322 13.96 9.99 3.12
C SER A 322 14.99 11.05 3.48
N PHE A 323 14.55 12.25 3.85
CA PHE A 323 15.44 13.29 4.36
C PHE A 323 15.79 13.00 5.82
N ASN A 324 17.07 13.15 6.18
CA ASN A 324 17.50 13.10 7.57
C ASN A 324 16.96 14.35 8.31
N PRO A 325 16.13 14.21 9.37
CA PRO A 325 15.47 15.32 10.06
C PRO A 325 16.41 16.12 10.99
N MET A 326 17.72 16.05 10.74
CA MET A 326 18.74 16.87 11.39
C MET A 326 19.58 17.58 10.34
N ASP A 327 19.53 18.91 10.33
CA ASP A 327 20.44 19.78 9.59
C ASP A 327 21.91 19.36 9.78
N MET A 328 22.55 19.01 8.68
CA MET A 328 23.95 18.59 8.65
C MET A 328 24.84 19.79 8.30
N PRO A 329 25.92 20.07 9.05
CA PRO A 329 26.82 21.19 8.73
C PRO A 329 27.45 21.03 7.35
N LEU A 330 27.23 22.01 6.46
CA LEU A 330 27.62 22.00 5.04
C LEU A 330 29.09 21.59 4.77
N LYS A 331 29.99 21.83 5.74
CA LYS A 331 31.39 21.37 5.73
C LYS A 331 31.56 19.85 5.59
N ARG A 332 30.55 19.04 5.93
CA ARG A 332 30.55 17.58 5.73
C ARG A 332 30.45 17.19 4.25
N PHE A 333 29.82 18.02 3.43
CA PHE A 333 29.56 17.73 2.02
C PHE A 333 30.59 18.41 1.08
N ILE A 334 30.96 19.67 1.37
CA ILE A 334 31.93 20.47 0.58
C ILE A 334 33.31 19.80 0.40
N GLN A 335 33.72 18.87 1.27
CA GLN A 335 35.04 18.25 1.19
C GLN A 335 35.19 17.13 0.14
N ARG A 336 34.09 16.70 -0.52
CA ARG A 336 34.15 15.70 -1.59
C ARG A 336 34.65 16.32 -2.89
N LYS A 337 35.93 16.11 -3.20
CA LYS A 337 36.58 16.53 -4.46
C LYS A 337 36.21 15.61 -5.62
N GLU A 338 34.94 15.58 -6.00
CA GLU A 338 34.49 14.85 -7.18
C GLU A 338 34.40 15.79 -8.39
N ILE A 339 34.42 15.22 -9.60
CA ILE A 339 34.30 15.99 -10.84
C ILE A 339 32.81 16.29 -11.02
N VAL A 340 32.37 17.40 -10.42
CA VAL A 340 30.98 17.84 -10.47
C VAL A 340 30.56 18.12 -11.91
N SER A 341 29.56 17.38 -12.38
CA SER A 341 28.81 17.73 -13.58
C SER A 341 27.64 18.62 -13.17
N MET A 342 27.60 19.86 -13.68
CA MET A 342 26.37 20.67 -13.60
C MET A 342 25.38 20.13 -14.61
N THR A 343 24.39 19.39 -14.12
CA THR A 343 23.42 18.66 -14.96
C THR A 343 21.99 19.20 -14.68
N PRO A 344 20.87 18.50 -14.98
CA PRO A 344 19.67 19.19 -15.45
C PRO A 344 18.95 20.05 -14.40
N LEU A 345 18.36 21.15 -14.85
CA LEU A 345 17.28 21.84 -14.16
C LEU A 345 16.05 20.92 -14.17
N ILE A 346 15.69 20.36 -13.02
CA ILE A 346 14.51 19.53 -12.85
C ILE A 346 13.30 20.46 -12.64
N PRO A 347 12.19 20.29 -13.39
CA PRO A 347 10.99 21.09 -13.19
C PRO A 347 10.38 20.85 -11.80
N ALA A 348 10.08 21.94 -11.09
CA ALA A 348 9.33 21.85 -9.84
C ALA A 348 7.87 21.43 -10.09
N ASN A 349 7.29 20.73 -9.12
CA ASN A 349 5.88 20.34 -9.14
C ASN A 349 4.94 21.58 -9.15
N THR A 350 3.76 21.46 -9.74
CA THR A 350 2.67 22.44 -9.54
C THR A 350 1.97 22.20 -8.19
N PRO A 351 1.22 23.18 -7.64
CA PRO A 351 0.47 22.97 -6.40
C PRO A 351 -0.49 21.78 -6.48
N GLU A 352 -1.09 21.54 -7.63
CA GLU A 352 -1.99 20.39 -7.87
C GLU A 352 -1.25 19.04 -7.84
N GLN A 353 0.04 19.01 -8.20
CA GLN A 353 0.90 17.84 -8.09
C GLN A 353 1.43 17.63 -6.66
N ASN A 354 1.58 18.72 -5.91
CA ASN A 354 1.98 18.69 -4.50
C ASN A 354 0.82 18.40 -3.54
N GLN A 355 -0.43 18.54 -3.96
CA GLN A 355 -1.62 18.32 -3.14
C GLN A 355 -1.60 16.98 -2.38
N PHE A 356 -1.95 16.99 -1.10
CA PHE A 356 -2.11 15.76 -0.32
C PHE A 356 -3.46 15.11 -0.59
N VAL A 357 -3.46 13.83 -1.01
CA VAL A 357 -4.70 13.10 -1.34
C VAL A 357 -5.38 12.46 -0.12
N SER A 358 -4.68 12.37 1.01
CA SER A 358 -5.19 11.84 2.29
C SER A 358 -4.35 12.36 3.46
N ILE A 359 -4.81 12.18 4.70
CA ILE A 359 -3.99 12.47 5.88
C ILE A 359 -2.80 11.49 5.92
N SER A 360 -2.97 10.27 5.41
CA SER A 360 -1.87 9.29 5.32
C SER A 360 -0.74 9.69 4.35
N ASP A 361 -1.06 10.36 3.23
CA ASP A 361 -0.05 10.93 2.30
C ASP A 361 0.74 12.06 2.97
N PHE A 362 0.05 12.98 3.66
CA PHE A 362 0.70 14.01 4.48
C PHE A 362 1.62 13.41 5.55
N LYS A 363 1.12 12.43 6.33
CA LYS A 363 1.93 11.80 7.38
C LYS A 363 3.16 11.10 6.81
N TRP A 364 3.03 10.42 5.67
CA TRP A 364 4.18 9.79 5.01
C TRP A 364 5.23 10.82 4.62
N CYS A 365 4.84 11.97 4.06
CA CYS A 365 5.76 13.06 3.71
C CYS A 365 6.53 13.55 4.95
N VAL A 366 5.84 13.86 6.05
CA VAL A 366 6.46 14.31 7.31
C VAL A 366 7.32 13.21 7.96
N ASP A 367 6.84 11.96 8.00
CA ASP A 367 7.60 10.83 8.55
C ASP A 367 8.85 10.49 7.69
N LYS A 368 8.91 10.97 6.44
CA LYS A 368 10.10 10.93 5.56
C LYS A 368 11.03 12.14 5.69
N GLY A 369 10.78 13.05 6.64
CA GLY A 369 11.57 14.28 6.81
C GLY A 369 11.23 15.36 5.80
N GLY A 370 10.08 15.26 5.12
CA GLY A 370 9.63 16.22 4.12
C GLY A 370 9.35 17.59 4.72
N GLU A 371 9.82 18.63 4.03
CA GLU A 371 9.57 20.03 4.35
C GLU A 371 8.47 20.54 3.42
N ILE A 372 7.48 21.25 3.97
CA ILE A 372 6.17 21.48 3.35
C ILE A 372 5.73 22.93 3.56
N ASP A 373 5.42 23.61 2.45
CA ASP A 373 4.87 24.96 2.43
C ASP A 373 3.44 24.93 1.91
N PHE A 374 2.49 25.57 2.59
CA PHE A 374 1.10 25.59 2.15
C PHE A 374 0.32 26.84 2.56
N ILE A 375 -0.73 27.15 1.79
CA ILE A 375 -1.66 28.25 2.06
C ILE A 375 -3.00 27.71 2.59
N TRP A 376 -3.46 28.29 3.70
CA TRP A 376 -4.82 28.16 4.22
C TRP A 376 -5.35 29.52 4.70
N ASP A 377 -6.61 29.86 4.38
CA ASP A 377 -7.25 31.14 4.74
C ASP A 377 -6.39 32.38 4.38
N GLY A 378 -5.76 32.36 3.20
CA GLY A 378 -4.88 33.44 2.72
C GLY A 378 -3.59 33.65 3.53
N LYS A 379 -3.26 32.74 4.44
CA LYS A 379 -2.01 32.72 5.22
C LYS A 379 -1.16 31.54 4.79
N GLU A 380 0.14 31.73 4.84
CA GLU A 380 1.13 30.72 4.51
C GLU A 380 1.74 30.12 5.79
N TYR A 381 1.96 28.81 5.76
CA TYR A 381 2.46 28.02 6.87
C TYR A 381 3.57 27.10 6.36
N GLY A 382 4.60 26.94 7.19
CA GLY A 382 5.68 25.96 6.97
C GLY A 382 5.58 24.81 7.97
N ILE A 383 5.91 23.61 7.51
CA ILE A 383 6.18 22.43 8.34
C ILE A 383 7.54 21.87 7.93
N SER A 384 8.46 21.74 8.88
CA SER A 384 9.82 21.25 8.64
C SER A 384 10.35 20.49 9.86
N HIS A 385 11.65 20.17 9.89
CA HIS A 385 12.26 19.41 10.97
C HIS A 385 13.43 20.17 11.61
N SER A 386 13.36 20.39 12.93
CA SER A 386 14.46 20.99 13.69
C SER A 386 14.73 20.22 14.98
N ARG A 387 16.02 20.03 15.29
CA ARG A 387 16.53 19.40 16.53
C ARG A 387 15.89 18.02 16.81
N GLY A 388 15.58 17.26 15.75
CA GLY A 388 14.92 15.95 15.85
C GLY A 388 13.43 16.01 16.22
N ARG A 389 12.75 17.12 15.93
CA ARG A 389 11.31 17.29 16.09
C ARG A 389 10.70 17.88 14.82
N ILE A 390 9.43 17.58 14.60
CA ILE A 390 8.63 18.27 13.59
C ILE A 390 8.30 19.66 14.14
N ILE A 391 8.41 20.70 13.31
CA ILE A 391 7.98 22.06 13.64
C ILE A 391 6.89 22.52 12.69
N ALA A 392 5.96 23.33 13.19
CA ALA A 392 4.96 24.03 12.39
C ALA A 392 4.85 25.50 12.82
N TYR A 393 4.75 26.40 11.84
CA TYR A 393 4.80 27.85 12.05
C TYR A 393 4.05 28.61 10.95
N LEU A 394 3.73 29.88 11.22
CA LEU A 394 3.33 30.83 10.18
C LEU A 394 4.58 31.30 9.44
N TRP A 395 4.53 31.28 8.11
CA TRP A 395 5.66 31.65 7.26
C TRP A 395 6.13 33.09 7.53
N GLY A 396 7.45 33.28 7.65
CA GLY A 396 8.06 34.57 8.00
C GLY A 396 7.78 35.03 9.44
N GLN A 397 7.21 34.19 10.32
CA GLN A 397 6.93 34.51 11.72
C GLN A 397 7.52 33.44 12.68
N PRO A 398 8.85 33.37 12.84
CA PRO A 398 9.54 32.38 13.68
C PRO A 398 9.00 32.24 15.12
N ASP A 399 8.55 33.35 15.72
CA ASP A 399 8.00 33.39 17.09
C ASP A 399 6.71 32.56 17.25
N THR A 400 6.10 32.08 16.15
CA THR A 400 4.90 31.23 16.15
C THR A 400 5.20 29.72 16.16
N THR A 401 6.49 29.34 16.12
CA THR A 401 6.95 27.95 16.00
C THR A 401 6.46 27.07 17.15
N GLN A 402 5.81 25.96 16.80
CA GLN A 402 5.43 24.90 17.73
C GLN A 402 6.15 23.60 17.35
N TYR A 403 6.52 22.79 18.35
CA TYR A 403 7.25 21.54 18.17
C TYR A 403 6.38 20.32 18.49
N PHE A 404 6.48 19.30 17.65
CA PHE A 404 5.68 18.08 17.68
C PHE A 404 6.59 16.84 17.67
N ALA A 405 6.14 15.76 18.30
CA ALA A 405 6.91 14.51 18.39
C ALA A 405 6.66 13.59 17.19
N THR A 406 5.43 13.55 16.66
CA THR A 406 5.02 12.69 15.56
C THR A 406 4.20 13.43 14.51
N ALA A 407 4.09 12.85 13.31
CA ALA A 407 3.19 13.35 12.27
C ALA A 407 1.68 13.28 12.65
N ASP A 408 1.29 12.58 13.73
CA ASP A 408 -0.08 12.65 14.27
C ASP A 408 -0.28 13.86 15.20
N ASP A 409 0.77 14.29 15.90
CA ASP A 409 0.70 15.43 16.81
C ASP A 409 0.56 16.75 16.04
N VAL A 410 1.34 16.93 14.98
CA VAL A 410 1.33 18.14 14.12
C VAL A 410 -0.02 18.36 13.43
N LEU A 411 -0.80 17.30 13.20
CA LEU A 411 -2.17 17.40 12.68
C LEU A 411 -3.13 18.17 13.62
N ASN A 412 -2.75 18.36 14.88
CA ASN A 412 -3.51 19.19 15.84
C ASN A 412 -3.04 20.65 15.87
N TYR A 413 -2.05 21.03 15.06
CA TYR A 413 -1.66 22.42 14.84
C TYR A 413 -2.84 23.23 14.29
N MET A 414 -2.95 24.49 14.73
CA MET A 414 -4.03 25.40 14.36
C MET A 414 -3.61 26.26 13.17
N VAL A 415 -4.33 26.13 12.05
CA VAL A 415 -4.18 26.94 10.85
C VAL A 415 -5.35 27.90 10.76
N GLY A 416 -5.16 29.11 11.29
CA GLY A 416 -6.25 30.07 11.46
C GLY A 416 -7.22 29.62 12.56
N SER A 417 -8.48 29.41 12.20
CA SER A 417 -9.52 28.85 13.11
C SER A 417 -9.59 27.33 13.11
N ASP A 418 -8.97 26.67 12.13
CA ASP A 418 -9.17 25.25 11.84
C ASP A 418 -7.98 24.41 12.30
N ARG A 419 -8.19 23.12 12.53
CA ARG A 419 -7.07 22.19 12.79
C ARG A 419 -6.54 21.68 11.47
N LEU A 420 -5.23 21.52 11.37
CA LEU A 420 -4.58 20.98 10.17
C LEU A 420 -5.22 19.67 9.69
N ARG A 421 -5.57 18.76 10.62
CA ARG A 421 -6.24 17.49 10.31
C ARG A 421 -7.56 17.60 9.53
N ASP A 422 -8.29 18.70 9.70
CA ASP A 422 -9.60 18.91 9.10
C ASP A 422 -9.49 19.52 7.68
N VAL A 423 -8.31 20.07 7.33
CA VAL A 423 -8.10 20.89 6.12
C VAL A 423 -6.92 20.47 5.26
N ILE A 424 -6.01 19.59 5.71
CA ILE A 424 -4.74 19.26 5.03
C ILE A 424 -4.91 18.73 3.59
N THR A 425 -6.01 18.07 3.27
CA THR A 425 -6.32 17.63 1.89
C THR A 425 -6.92 18.73 1.01
N GLN A 426 -7.19 19.90 1.57
CA GLN A 426 -7.85 21.06 0.95
C GLN A 426 -6.97 22.33 0.90
N VAL A 427 -5.86 22.39 1.65
CA VAL A 427 -4.88 23.50 1.58
C VAL A 427 -4.26 23.57 0.19
N THR A 428 -3.76 24.74 -0.23
CA THR A 428 -2.93 24.82 -1.44
C THR A 428 -1.48 24.55 -1.08
N VAL A 429 -0.97 23.35 -1.35
CA VAL A 429 0.43 22.99 -1.09
C VAL A 429 1.32 23.69 -2.13
N LEU A 430 2.16 24.62 -1.70
CA LEU A 430 3.10 25.34 -2.57
C LEU A 430 4.29 24.46 -2.92
N ASP A 431 4.92 23.89 -1.89
CA ASP A 431 6.06 22.99 -2.02
C ASP A 431 5.94 21.79 -1.07
N ARG A 432 6.52 20.66 -1.49
CA ARG A 432 6.91 19.58 -0.59
C ARG A 432 8.16 18.89 -1.13
N THR A 433 9.15 18.67 -0.27
CA THR A 433 10.45 18.14 -0.72
C THR A 433 10.41 16.66 -1.14
N ILE A 434 9.37 15.91 -0.77
CA ILE A 434 9.11 14.48 -1.09
C ILE A 434 7.60 14.11 -1.18
#